data_AF-A0A2E0BCW0-F1
#
_entry.id   AF-A0A2E0BCW0-F1
#
_cell.length_a   1.000
_cell.length_b   1.000
_cell.length_c   1.000
_cell.angle_alpha   90.00
_cell.angle_beta   90.00
_cell.angle_gamma   90.00
#
_symmetry.space_group_name_H-M   'P 1'
#
loop_
_entity.id
_entity.type
_entity.pdbx_description
1 polymer ?
#
loop_
_entity_poly.entity_id
_entity_poly.type
_entity_poly.pdbx_seq_one_letter_code
_entity_poly.pdbx_strand_id
1 'polypeptide(L)'
;MINKIKNGLVIILLIGFAYSLIFLFKNNNSINYNRLIIDIDSSFLDKNFVTSFLSKQISTDSQNINFNDLENQFLSISHVKDVVIYEDLIGNLNVAIKQYNPVARIVSGDLSGNYINGEGHIFPVSSKYSKRVVLIHMNNEFSIDKKMSSSKFGKDLLNMINYINEDEFFSKIISEIEINSSKNIVIHPQFSKQKIIFGYPDDLDEKFEKINLF
;
A
#
# COMPACT_ATOMS: atom_id res chain seq x y z
N MET A 1 -56.53 52.77 9.68
CA MET A 1 -55.12 53.02 9.27
C MET A 1 -54.13 52.11 9.99
N ILE A 2 -54.28 51.88 11.29
CA ILE A 2 -53.39 51.07 12.15
C ILE A 2 -53.27 49.60 11.71
N ASN A 3 -54.36 48.96 11.27
CA ASN A 3 -54.32 47.53 10.86
C ASN A 3 -53.52 47.31 9.55
N LYS A 4 -53.49 48.28 8.63
CA LYS A 4 -52.66 48.18 7.41
C LYS A 4 -51.17 48.27 7.74
N ILE A 5 -50.81 49.07 8.74
CA ILE A 5 -49.42 49.23 9.21
C ILE A 5 -48.97 47.95 9.95
N LYS A 6 -49.82 47.37 10.80
CA LYS A 6 -49.53 46.08 11.47
C LYS A 6 -49.30 44.94 10.47
N ASN A 7 -50.12 44.84 9.42
CA ASN A 7 -49.97 43.78 8.42
C ASN A 7 -48.68 43.93 7.59
N GLY A 8 -48.28 45.16 7.27
CA GLY A 8 -46.99 45.40 6.60
C GLY A 8 -45.79 44.99 7.44
N LEU A 9 -45.86 45.22 8.76
CA LEU A 9 -44.79 44.89 9.70
C LEU A 9 -44.60 43.38 9.85
N VAL A 10 -45.69 42.60 9.83
CA VAL A 10 -45.64 41.12 9.85
C VAL A 10 -44.99 40.56 8.58
N ILE A 11 -45.26 41.14 7.41
CA ILE A 11 -44.67 40.69 6.14
C ILE A 11 -43.15 40.91 6.13
N ILE A 12 -42.68 42.05 6.64
CA ILE A 12 -41.24 42.35 6.73
C ILE A 12 -40.53 41.36 7.67
N LEU A 13 -41.15 41.01 8.80
CA LEU A 13 -40.63 40.00 9.72
C LEU A 13 -40.54 38.62 9.08
N LEU A 14 -41.56 38.20 8.33
CA LEU A 14 -41.56 36.92 7.62
C LEU A 14 -40.49 36.86 6.53
N ILE A 15 -40.28 37.94 5.78
CA ILE A 15 -39.22 38.02 4.77
C ILE A 15 -37.84 37.98 5.43
N GLY A 16 -37.65 38.68 6.54
CA GLY A 16 -36.41 38.64 7.32
C GLY A 16 -36.11 37.24 7.88
N PHE A 17 -37.15 36.55 8.36
CA PHE A 17 -37.03 35.16 8.84
C PHE A 17 -36.73 34.17 7.71
N ALA A 18 -37.39 34.31 6.55
CA ALA A 18 -37.09 33.51 5.38
C ALA A 18 -35.66 33.75 4.87
N TYR A 19 -35.20 35.00 4.87
CA TYR A 19 -33.83 35.34 4.50
C TYR A 19 -32.81 34.79 5.50
N SER A 20 -33.11 34.80 6.81
CA SER A 20 -32.25 34.18 7.83
C SER A 20 -32.22 32.66 7.69
N LEU A 21 -33.34 32.01 7.36
CA LEU A 21 -33.38 30.58 7.04
C LEU A 21 -32.51 30.26 5.82
N ILE A 22 -32.64 31.02 4.74
CA ILE A 22 -31.81 30.86 3.54
C ILE A 22 -30.33 31.10 3.86
N PHE A 23 -30.01 32.07 4.71
CA PHE A 23 -28.64 32.33 5.15
C PHE A 23 -28.09 31.23 6.06
N LEU A 24 -28.92 30.62 6.91
CA LEU A 24 -28.57 29.43 7.70
C LEU A 24 -28.30 28.21 6.81
N PHE A 25 -29.05 28.04 5.72
CA PHE A 25 -28.78 27.00 4.70
C PHE A 25 -27.61 27.37 3.78
N LYS A 26 -27.28 28.66 3.66
CA LYS A 26 -26.12 29.17 2.91
C LYS A 26 -24.90 29.27 3.83
N ASN A 27 -24.53 28.16 4.45
CA ASN A 27 -23.25 28.04 5.15
C ASN A 27 -22.20 27.41 4.23
N ASN A 28 -20.96 27.88 4.39
CA ASN A 28 -19.84 27.68 3.48
C ASN A 28 -19.51 26.21 3.21
N ASN A 29 -19.36 25.88 1.92
CA ASN A 29 -18.81 24.62 1.40
C ASN A 29 -17.31 24.49 1.69
N SER A 30 -16.96 24.41 2.97
CA SER A 30 -15.70 23.85 3.44
C SER A 30 -16.07 22.59 4.18
N ILE A 31 -15.77 21.43 3.60
CA ILE A 31 -15.97 20.14 4.23
C ILE A 31 -15.08 20.10 5.48
N ASN A 32 -15.66 20.47 6.62
CA ASN A 32 -15.01 20.44 7.92
C ASN A 32 -15.30 19.06 8.53
N TYR A 33 -14.43 18.10 8.26
CA TYR A 33 -14.39 16.91 9.11
C TYR A 33 -13.89 17.32 10.50
N ASN A 34 -14.48 16.74 11.54
CA ASN A 34 -14.12 17.04 12.92
C ASN A 34 -12.67 16.64 13.22
N ARG A 35 -12.23 15.51 12.66
CA ARG A 35 -10.86 15.01 12.77
C ARG A 35 -10.50 14.13 11.58
N LEU A 36 -9.22 14.15 11.20
CA LEU A 36 -8.63 13.18 10.26
C LEU A 36 -8.00 12.03 11.05
N ILE A 37 -8.47 10.81 10.82
CA ILE A 37 -7.96 9.59 11.45
C ILE A 37 -7.28 8.76 10.36
N ILE A 38 -5.98 8.53 10.53
CA ILE A 38 -5.16 7.81 9.55
C ILE A 38 -4.60 6.54 10.19
N ASP A 39 -4.93 5.41 9.58
CA ASP A 39 -4.41 4.07 9.89
C ASP A 39 -3.54 3.54 8.73
N ILE A 40 -2.33 3.11 9.06
CA ILE A 40 -1.30 2.70 8.08
C ILE A 40 -0.50 1.54 8.67
N ASP A 41 -0.36 0.45 7.90
CA ASP A 41 0.23 -0.82 8.34
C ASP A 41 1.76 -0.97 8.13
N SER A 42 2.38 -0.12 7.31
CA SER A 42 3.79 -0.21 6.90
C SER A 42 4.47 1.17 6.80
N SER A 43 5.79 1.18 6.63
CA SER A 43 6.61 2.40 6.69
C SER A 43 6.92 3.04 5.33
N PHE A 44 6.42 2.53 4.20
CA PHE A 44 6.71 3.13 2.89
C PHE A 44 5.98 4.46 2.68
N LEU A 45 4.74 4.55 3.17
CA LEU A 45 3.92 5.75 3.25
C LEU A 45 3.76 6.15 4.72
N ASP A 46 3.96 7.44 4.99
CA ASP A 46 3.83 8.01 6.33
C ASP A 46 2.56 8.86 6.44
N LYS A 47 2.14 9.16 7.68
CA LYS A 47 0.94 9.97 7.95
C LYS A 47 1.03 11.38 7.36
N ASN A 48 2.22 11.95 7.25
CA ASN A 48 2.42 13.29 6.69
C ASN A 48 2.14 13.29 5.18
N PHE A 49 2.61 12.27 4.47
CA PHE A 49 2.33 12.06 3.06
C PHE A 49 0.82 11.98 2.83
N VAL A 50 0.12 11.12 3.58
CA VAL A 50 -1.35 10.95 3.46
C VAL A 50 -2.08 12.27 3.73
N THR A 51 -1.71 12.98 4.79
CA THR A 51 -2.30 14.28 5.13
C THR A 51 -2.07 15.31 4.03
N SER A 52 -0.84 15.40 3.49
CA SER A 52 -0.49 16.33 2.41
C SER A 52 -1.18 15.99 1.08
N PHE A 53 -1.38 14.69 0.84
CA PHE A 53 -2.06 14.21 -0.35
C PHE A 53 -3.55 14.59 -0.30
N LEU A 54 -4.21 14.30 0.82
CA LEU A 54 -5.62 14.64 1.03
C LEU A 54 -5.85 16.15 1.01
N SER A 55 -5.01 16.94 1.70
CA SER A 55 -5.19 18.39 1.75
C SER A 55 -5.10 19.02 0.36
N LYS A 56 -4.20 18.54 -0.50
CA LYS A 56 -4.09 18.99 -1.89
C LYS A 56 -5.36 18.70 -2.70
N GLN A 57 -5.92 17.48 -2.59
CA GLN A 57 -7.07 17.06 -3.39
C GLN A 57 -8.39 17.67 -2.90
N ILE A 58 -8.55 17.82 -1.59
CA ILE A 58 -9.75 18.40 -0.98
C ILE A 58 -9.82 19.91 -1.22
N SER A 59 -8.67 20.58 -1.33
CA SER A 59 -8.63 22.03 -1.62
C SER A 59 -9.04 22.39 -3.05
N THR A 60 -8.97 21.43 -3.99
CA THR A 60 -9.26 21.67 -5.41
C THR A 60 -10.74 21.49 -5.78
N ASP A 61 -11.46 20.58 -5.11
CA ASP A 61 -12.88 20.28 -5.39
C ASP A 61 -13.73 20.37 -4.11
N SER A 62 -14.07 21.59 -3.72
CA SER A 62 -14.69 21.89 -2.43
C SER A 62 -16.20 21.59 -2.33
N GLN A 63 -16.84 21.07 -3.39
CA GLN A 63 -18.30 20.93 -3.42
C GLN A 63 -18.83 19.50 -3.27
N ASN A 64 -18.02 18.47 -3.52
CA ASN A 64 -18.35 17.06 -3.24
C ASN A 64 -17.07 16.22 -3.33
N ILE A 65 -16.47 15.83 -2.19
CA ILE A 65 -15.36 14.88 -2.22
C ILE A 65 -15.91 13.51 -2.60
N ASN A 66 -15.51 13.01 -3.76
CA ASN A 66 -15.77 11.62 -4.12
C ASN A 66 -14.71 10.72 -3.47
N PHE A 67 -15.08 10.00 -2.41
CA PHE A 67 -14.15 9.08 -1.73
C PHE A 67 -13.63 7.99 -2.67
N ASN A 68 -14.45 7.49 -3.59
CA ASN A 68 -14.02 6.49 -4.57
C ASN A 68 -12.92 7.06 -5.51
N ASP A 69 -13.00 8.34 -5.88
CA ASP A 69 -11.95 8.96 -6.70
C ASP A 69 -10.65 9.13 -5.90
N LEU A 70 -10.73 9.50 -4.63
CA LEU A 70 -9.56 9.57 -3.74
C LEU A 70 -8.93 8.19 -3.54
N GLU A 71 -9.74 7.16 -3.28
CA GLU A 71 -9.29 5.78 -3.15
C GLU A 71 -8.55 5.32 -4.41
N ASN A 72 -9.13 5.55 -5.60
CA ASN A 72 -8.48 5.21 -6.87
C ASN A 72 -7.14 5.94 -7.06
N GLN A 73 -7.04 7.19 -6.62
CA GLN A 73 -5.76 7.91 -6.67
C GLN A 73 -4.73 7.33 -5.69
N PHE A 74 -5.13 6.92 -4.49
CA PHE A 74 -4.24 6.20 -3.57
C PHE A 74 -3.79 4.85 -4.14
N LEU A 75 -4.71 4.08 -4.74
CA LEU A 75 -4.39 2.80 -5.40
C LEU A 75 -3.41 2.95 -6.57
N SER A 76 -3.32 4.14 -7.17
CA SER A 76 -2.31 4.42 -8.21
C SER A 76 -0.87 4.51 -7.69
N ILE A 77 -0.70 4.67 -6.36
CA ILE A 77 0.61 4.72 -5.72
C ILE A 77 1.14 3.29 -5.56
N SER A 78 2.32 3.01 -6.13
CA SER A 78 2.84 1.64 -6.27
C SER A 78 3.02 0.85 -4.96
N HIS A 79 3.04 1.52 -3.81
CA HIS A 79 3.20 0.87 -2.50
C HIS A 79 1.86 0.56 -1.83
N VAL A 80 0.74 1.11 -2.32
CA VAL A 80 -0.60 0.89 -1.77
C VAL A 80 -1.15 -0.41 -2.34
N LYS A 81 -1.53 -1.32 -1.43
CA LYS A 81 -2.24 -2.55 -1.76
C LYS A 81 -3.75 -2.31 -1.78
N ASP A 82 -4.24 -1.59 -0.79
CA ASP A 82 -5.67 -1.36 -0.57
C ASP A 82 -5.88 -0.07 0.22
N VAL A 83 -7.04 0.54 0.08
CA VAL A 83 -7.40 1.79 0.74
C VAL A 83 -8.90 1.88 0.95
N VAL A 84 -9.30 2.37 2.12
CA VAL A 84 -10.70 2.64 2.44
C VAL A 84 -10.80 4.02 3.07
N ILE A 85 -11.70 4.84 2.52
CA ILE A 85 -11.96 6.21 2.97
C ILE A 85 -13.45 6.34 3.27
N TYR A 86 -13.76 6.74 4.50
CA TYR A 86 -15.15 6.93 4.92
C TYR A 86 -15.28 7.98 6.01
N GLU A 87 -16.47 8.57 6.11
CA GLU A 87 -16.85 9.44 7.21
C GLU A 87 -17.58 8.62 8.28
N ASP A 88 -17.23 8.81 9.55
CA ASP A 88 -17.98 8.19 10.66
C ASP A 88 -19.21 9.01 11.06
N LEU A 89 -20.05 8.44 11.94
CA LEU A 89 -21.29 9.08 12.40
C LEU A 89 -21.06 10.39 13.19
N ILE A 90 -19.85 10.64 13.66
CA ILE A 90 -19.47 11.83 14.42
C ILE A 90 -18.87 12.88 13.47
N GLY A 91 -18.69 12.57 12.19
CA GLY A 91 -18.12 13.47 11.18
C GLY A 91 -16.59 13.46 11.14
N ASN A 92 -15.92 12.39 11.59
CA ASN A 92 -14.48 12.23 11.36
C ASN A 92 -14.23 11.54 10.02
N LEU A 93 -13.20 12.00 9.30
CA LEU A 93 -12.72 11.37 8.08
C LEU A 93 -11.71 10.28 8.45
N ASN A 94 -12.04 9.03 8.15
CA ASN A 94 -11.22 7.85 8.39
C ASN A 94 -10.56 7.42 7.08
N VAL A 95 -9.25 7.20 7.14
CA VAL A 95 -8.43 6.76 6.01
C VAL A 95 -7.58 5.58 6.47
N ALA A 96 -7.91 4.40 6.00
CA ALA A 96 -7.16 3.17 6.25
C ALA A 96 -6.42 2.76 4.99
N ILE A 97 -5.09 2.70 5.04
CA ILE A 97 -4.23 2.34 3.90
C ILE A 97 -3.46 1.08 4.25
N LYS A 98 -3.64 0.04 3.44
CA LYS A 98 -2.80 -1.16 3.48
C LYS A 98 -1.73 -1.06 2.41
N GLN A 99 -0.50 -1.39 2.78
CA GLN A 99 0.64 -1.35 1.87
C GLN A 99 1.12 -2.76 1.54
N TYR A 100 1.83 -2.87 0.43
CA TYR A 100 2.52 -4.12 0.11
C TYR A 100 3.62 -4.40 1.14
N ASN A 101 3.56 -5.59 1.74
CA ASN A 101 4.60 -6.10 2.63
C ASN A 101 5.61 -6.93 1.84
N PRO A 102 6.87 -6.49 1.67
CA PRO A 102 7.83 -7.24 0.89
C PRO A 102 8.40 -8.44 1.66
N VAL A 103 8.68 -9.50 0.93
CA VAL A 103 9.29 -10.76 1.40
C VAL A 103 10.64 -11.03 0.72
N ALA A 104 10.89 -10.41 -0.44
CA ALA A 104 12.17 -10.46 -1.14
C ALA A 104 12.42 -9.18 -1.94
N ARG A 105 13.68 -8.94 -2.33
CA ARG A 105 14.10 -7.81 -3.16
C ARG A 105 14.96 -8.28 -4.32
N ILE A 106 14.62 -7.86 -5.53
CA ILE A 106 15.43 -8.10 -6.73
C ILE A 106 16.53 -7.04 -6.79
N VAL A 107 17.78 -7.49 -6.85
CA VAL A 107 18.97 -6.61 -6.82
C VAL A 107 19.81 -6.65 -8.09
N SER A 108 19.51 -7.56 -9.02
CA SER A 108 20.17 -7.63 -10.32
C SER A 108 19.18 -7.82 -11.47
N GLY A 109 19.67 -7.60 -12.69
CA GLY A 109 18.89 -7.71 -13.92
C GLY A 109 17.89 -6.56 -14.11
N ASP A 110 17.01 -6.72 -15.10
CA ASP A 110 16.08 -5.66 -15.55
C ASP A 110 15.04 -5.26 -14.49
N LEU A 111 14.74 -6.16 -13.56
CA LEU A 111 13.84 -5.91 -12.44
C LEU A 111 14.55 -5.43 -11.17
N SER A 112 15.85 -5.10 -11.25
CA SER A 112 16.60 -4.57 -10.11
C SER A 112 15.94 -3.32 -9.52
N GLY A 113 15.92 -3.22 -8.20
CA GLY A 113 15.29 -2.11 -7.49
C GLY A 113 13.79 -2.32 -7.24
N ASN A 114 13.28 -3.55 -7.40
CA ASN A 114 11.92 -3.90 -7.02
C ASN A 114 11.89 -4.88 -5.85
N TYR A 115 10.86 -4.77 -5.03
CA TYR A 115 10.44 -5.74 -4.05
C TYR A 115 9.42 -6.74 -4.64
N ILE A 116 9.29 -7.87 -3.96
CA ILE A 116 8.25 -8.88 -4.18
C ILE A 116 7.48 -9.05 -2.87
N ASN A 117 6.15 -9.05 -2.92
CA ASN A 117 5.29 -9.41 -1.77
C ASN A 117 5.01 -10.93 -1.72
N GLY A 118 4.40 -11.41 -0.62
CA GLY A 118 4.08 -12.84 -0.44
C GLY A 118 3.11 -13.43 -1.47
N GLU A 119 2.41 -12.59 -2.26
CA GLU A 119 1.51 -13.00 -3.34
C GLU A 119 2.20 -12.98 -4.72
N GLY A 120 3.48 -12.59 -4.77
CA GLY A 120 4.27 -12.48 -5.99
C GLY A 120 4.07 -11.17 -6.77
N HIS A 121 3.41 -10.17 -6.19
CA HIS A 121 3.32 -8.82 -6.75
C HIS A 121 4.66 -8.09 -6.65
N ILE A 122 5.09 -7.49 -7.76
CA ILE A 122 6.35 -6.76 -7.86
C ILE A 122 6.06 -5.25 -7.82
N PHE A 123 6.75 -4.55 -6.93
CA PHE A 123 6.60 -3.10 -6.72
C PHE A 123 7.96 -2.45 -6.41
N PRO A 124 8.17 -1.17 -6.76
CA PRO A 124 9.47 -0.53 -6.65
C PRO A 124 9.90 -0.32 -5.19
N VAL A 125 11.21 -0.15 -4.97
CA VAL A 125 11.73 0.30 -3.68
C VAL A 125 11.33 1.75 -3.39
N SER A 126 11.23 2.10 -2.11
CA SER A 126 11.04 3.48 -1.67
C SER A 126 12.38 4.14 -1.36
N SER A 127 12.50 5.43 -1.67
CA SER A 127 13.62 6.27 -1.22
C SER A 127 13.57 6.59 0.27
N LYS A 128 12.39 6.46 0.91
CA LYS A 128 12.18 6.79 2.32
C LYS A 128 12.44 5.62 3.26
N TYR A 129 12.23 4.39 2.80
CA TYR A 129 12.28 3.21 3.64
C TYR A 129 12.80 1.99 2.87
N SER A 130 13.66 1.21 3.53
CA SER A 130 14.17 -0.07 3.03
C SER A 130 13.87 -1.17 4.04
N LYS A 131 13.11 -2.18 3.62
CA LYS A 131 12.86 -3.36 4.46
C LYS A 131 13.98 -4.37 4.26
N ARG A 132 14.44 -4.99 5.35
CA ARG A 132 15.35 -6.14 5.29
C ARG A 132 14.55 -7.37 4.86
N VAL A 133 14.92 -7.95 3.73
CA VAL A 133 14.29 -9.12 3.09
C VAL A 133 15.36 -9.91 2.33
N VAL A 134 15.05 -11.15 1.92
CA VAL A 134 15.96 -11.97 1.10
C VAL A 134 16.26 -11.26 -0.22
N LEU A 135 17.54 -11.23 -0.61
CA LEU A 135 17.97 -10.63 -1.88
C LEU A 135 17.96 -11.67 -2.99
N ILE A 136 17.44 -11.28 -4.16
CA ILE A 136 17.38 -12.14 -5.34
C ILE A 136 18.30 -11.59 -6.41
N HIS A 137 19.26 -12.42 -6.81
CA HIS A 137 20.09 -12.22 -7.98
C HIS A 137 19.55 -13.07 -9.12
N MET A 138 19.13 -12.43 -10.20
CA MET A 138 18.67 -13.08 -11.43
C MET A 138 19.26 -12.39 -12.66
N ASN A 139 19.38 -13.14 -13.75
CA ASN A 139 19.74 -12.60 -15.07
C ASN A 139 18.49 -12.17 -15.86
N ASN A 140 18.70 -11.43 -16.95
CA ASN A 140 17.63 -10.88 -17.80
C ASN A 140 16.91 -11.94 -18.66
N GLU A 141 17.41 -13.18 -18.67
CA GLU A 141 16.80 -14.27 -19.43
C GLU A 141 15.50 -14.76 -18.78
N PHE A 142 15.26 -14.39 -17.52
CA PHE A 142 14.00 -14.61 -16.84
C PHE A 142 13.05 -13.44 -17.04
N SER A 143 12.14 -13.61 -18.00
CA SER A 143 10.95 -12.77 -18.09
C SER A 143 10.03 -13.10 -16.92
N ILE A 144 10.23 -12.43 -15.79
CA ILE A 144 9.23 -12.39 -14.73
C ILE A 144 8.34 -11.19 -15.03
N ASP A 145 7.09 -11.47 -15.42
CA ASP A 145 6.08 -10.40 -15.53
C ASP A 145 5.90 -9.71 -14.17
N LYS A 146 5.14 -8.61 -14.11
CA LYS A 146 4.79 -7.93 -12.85
C LYS A 146 4.20 -8.85 -11.75
N LYS A 147 3.80 -10.07 -12.10
CA LYS A 147 3.37 -11.11 -11.17
C LYS A 147 4.27 -12.33 -11.34
N MET A 148 5.08 -12.61 -10.31
CA MET A 148 5.97 -13.77 -10.30
C MET A 148 5.21 -15.10 -10.40
N SER A 149 3.97 -15.14 -9.94
CA SER A 149 3.07 -16.29 -10.03
C SER A 149 2.56 -16.62 -11.45
N SER A 150 2.98 -15.91 -12.51
CA SER A 150 2.51 -16.18 -13.88
C SER A 150 3.11 -17.45 -14.50
N SER A 151 4.34 -17.82 -14.13
CA SER A 151 5.03 -19.01 -14.66
C SER A 151 5.16 -20.11 -13.61
N LYS A 152 5.33 -21.38 -14.02
CA LYS A 152 5.59 -22.49 -13.10
C LYS A 152 6.80 -22.19 -12.20
N PHE A 153 7.93 -21.84 -12.81
CA PHE A 153 9.15 -21.52 -12.08
C PHE A 153 8.95 -20.35 -11.11
N GLY A 154 8.25 -19.30 -11.52
CA GLY A 154 8.00 -18.15 -10.64
C GLY A 154 7.07 -18.49 -9.46
N LYS A 155 6.11 -19.41 -9.62
CA LYS A 155 5.34 -19.97 -8.50
C LYS A 155 6.22 -20.78 -7.55
N ASP A 156 7.04 -21.67 -8.09
CA ASP A 156 7.94 -22.53 -7.31
C ASP A 156 8.96 -21.68 -6.53
N LEU A 157 9.52 -20.65 -7.17
CA LEU A 157 10.41 -19.67 -6.53
C LEU A 157 9.69 -18.85 -5.46
N LEU A 158 8.44 -18.42 -5.70
CA LEU A 158 7.65 -17.70 -4.69
C LEU A 158 7.39 -18.58 -3.47
N ASN A 159 7.07 -19.85 -3.69
CA ASN A 159 6.90 -20.83 -2.62
C ASN A 159 8.19 -20.99 -1.81
N MET A 160 9.34 -21.10 -2.47
CA MET A 160 10.65 -21.15 -1.79
C MET A 160 10.91 -19.89 -0.95
N ILE A 161 10.64 -18.70 -1.49
CA ILE A 161 10.83 -17.44 -0.76
C ILE A 161 9.93 -17.39 0.47
N ASN A 162 8.65 -17.75 0.34
CA ASN A 162 7.72 -17.77 1.45
C ASN A 162 8.16 -18.80 2.50
N TYR A 163 8.56 -20.00 2.07
CA TYR A 163 9.10 -21.06 2.95
C TYR A 163 10.28 -20.55 3.80
N ILE A 164 11.25 -19.87 3.16
CA ILE A 164 12.40 -19.28 3.86
C ILE A 164 11.96 -18.24 4.89
N ASN A 165 10.98 -17.40 4.56
CA ASN A 165 10.54 -16.30 5.42
C ASN A 165 9.61 -16.75 6.56
N GLU A 166 8.88 -17.85 6.38
CA GLU A 166 7.99 -18.43 7.40
C GLU A 166 8.77 -19.20 8.48
N ASP A 167 9.94 -19.74 8.13
CA ASP A 167 10.83 -20.41 9.07
C ASP A 167 11.75 -19.43 9.83
N GLU A 168 11.73 -19.48 11.15
CA GLU A 168 12.49 -18.55 12.01
C GLU A 168 14.01 -18.70 11.86
N PHE A 169 14.49 -19.91 11.56
CA PHE A 169 15.91 -20.19 11.40
C PHE A 169 16.39 -19.76 10.01
N PHE A 170 15.70 -20.19 8.95
CA PHE A 170 16.07 -19.86 7.57
C PHE A 170 15.96 -18.37 7.28
N SER A 171 14.93 -17.69 7.78
CA SER A 171 14.77 -16.23 7.60
C SER A 171 15.93 -15.41 8.20
N LYS A 172 16.66 -15.96 9.17
CA LYS A 172 17.83 -15.32 9.80
C LYS A 172 19.15 -15.72 9.14
N ILE A 173 19.21 -16.89 8.52
CA ILE A 173 20.46 -17.44 7.97
C ILE A 173 20.57 -17.20 6.48
N ILE A 174 19.48 -17.24 5.72
CA ILE A 174 19.50 -17.07 4.27
C ILE A 174 19.41 -15.58 3.95
N SER A 175 20.48 -15.00 3.41
CA SER A 175 20.50 -13.59 3.02
C SER A 175 20.19 -13.38 1.54
N GLU A 176 20.71 -14.26 0.67
CA GLU A 176 20.61 -14.07 -0.77
C GLU A 176 20.34 -15.40 -1.49
N ILE A 177 19.62 -15.32 -2.60
CA ILE A 177 19.43 -16.42 -3.55
C ILE A 177 19.85 -15.94 -4.94
N GLU A 178 20.61 -16.78 -5.63
CA GLU A 178 21.09 -16.54 -6.99
C GLU A 178 20.46 -17.55 -7.94
N ILE A 179 19.88 -17.05 -9.02
CA ILE A 179 19.17 -17.83 -10.04
C ILE A 179 19.97 -17.74 -11.33
N ASN A 180 20.43 -18.89 -11.84
CA ASN A 180 21.11 -18.95 -13.12
C ASN A 180 20.14 -19.22 -14.28
N SER A 181 20.62 -19.06 -15.51
CA SER A 181 19.88 -19.27 -16.77
C SER A 181 19.15 -20.62 -16.88
N SER A 182 19.65 -21.64 -16.18
CA SER A 182 19.09 -22.99 -16.15
C SER A 182 18.05 -23.19 -15.02
N LYS A 183 17.59 -22.11 -14.37
CA LYS A 183 16.65 -22.14 -13.23
C LYS A 183 17.20 -22.86 -11.98
N ASN A 184 18.52 -23.02 -11.90
CA ASN A 184 19.14 -23.55 -10.70
C ASN A 184 19.39 -22.41 -9.71
N ILE A 185 19.11 -22.70 -8.44
CA ILE A 185 19.25 -21.78 -7.34
C ILE A 185 20.50 -22.11 -6.54
N VAL A 186 21.23 -21.06 -6.20
CA VAL A 186 22.32 -21.09 -5.23
C VAL A 186 21.92 -20.20 -4.06
N ILE A 187 21.92 -20.76 -2.86
CA ILE A 187 21.62 -20.02 -1.62
C ILE A 187 22.93 -19.54 -1.02
N HIS A 188 22.94 -18.27 -0.59
CA HIS A 188 24.04 -17.63 0.12
C HIS A 188 23.61 -17.32 1.55
N PRO A 189 24.20 -18.00 2.55
CA PRO A 189 23.95 -17.71 3.96
C PRO A 189 24.61 -16.40 4.41
N GLN A 190 24.03 -15.75 5.42
CA GLN A 190 24.49 -14.48 5.97
C GLN A 190 25.86 -14.57 6.66
N PHE A 191 26.11 -15.67 7.37
CA PHE A 191 27.27 -15.82 8.25
C PHE A 191 28.35 -16.77 7.70
N SER A 192 28.22 -17.22 6.46
CA SER A 192 29.14 -18.16 5.84
C SER A 192 29.49 -17.75 4.41
N LYS A 193 30.70 -18.08 3.97
CA LYS A 193 31.10 -17.97 2.55
C LYS A 193 30.70 -19.21 1.74
N GLN A 194 30.18 -20.24 2.40
CA GLN A 194 29.73 -21.46 1.75
C GLN A 194 28.50 -21.16 0.90
N LYS A 195 28.50 -21.68 -0.33
CA LYS A 195 27.35 -21.63 -1.23
C LYS A 195 26.62 -22.96 -1.15
N ILE A 196 25.30 -22.91 -1.01
CA ILE A 196 24.46 -24.11 -1.03
C ILE A 196 23.85 -24.23 -2.43
N ILE A 197 24.23 -25.28 -3.14
CA ILE A 197 23.66 -25.57 -4.46
C ILE A 197 22.31 -26.26 -4.22
N PHE A 198 21.22 -25.50 -4.36
CA PHE A 198 19.87 -25.99 -4.13
C PHE A 198 19.28 -26.68 -5.36
N GLY A 199 19.66 -26.20 -6.55
CA GLY A 199 19.08 -26.65 -7.82
C GLY A 199 17.72 -26.02 -8.06
N TYR A 200 16.81 -26.73 -8.72
CA TYR A 200 15.45 -26.24 -8.96
C TYR A 200 14.67 -26.08 -7.62
N PRO A 201 13.76 -25.09 -7.48
CA PRO A 201 12.95 -24.90 -6.27
C PRO A 201 11.79 -25.91 -6.13
N ASP A 202 12.07 -27.20 -6.28
CA ASP A 202 11.17 -28.31 -5.99
C ASP A 202 11.56 -29.03 -4.69
N ASP A 203 10.64 -29.85 -4.18
CA ASP A 203 10.82 -30.71 -2.99
C ASP A 203 11.42 -29.96 -1.79
N LEU A 204 10.85 -28.78 -1.48
CA LEU A 204 11.39 -27.83 -0.51
C LEU A 204 11.62 -28.47 0.86
N ASP A 205 10.64 -29.22 1.37
CA ASP A 205 10.72 -29.86 2.69
C ASP A 205 11.97 -30.76 2.79
N GLU A 206 12.14 -31.69 1.85
CA GLU A 206 13.27 -32.63 1.84
C GLU A 206 14.61 -31.91 1.70
N LYS A 207 14.69 -30.89 0.83
CA LYS A 207 15.94 -30.18 0.58
C LYS A 207 16.34 -29.29 1.75
N PHE A 208 15.40 -28.58 2.36
CA PHE A 208 15.66 -27.75 3.53
C PHE A 208 15.94 -28.60 4.78
N GLU A 209 15.31 -29.76 4.92
CA GLU A 209 15.68 -30.72 5.98
C GLU A 209 17.13 -31.16 5.85
N LYS A 210 17.60 -31.48 4.63
CA LYS A 210 19.02 -31.76 4.39
C LYS A 210 19.93 -30.61 4.76
N ILE A 211 19.53 -29.36 4.48
CA ILE A 211 20.32 -28.17 4.86
C ILE A 211 20.40 -28.04 6.38
N ASN A 212 19.34 -28.35 7.13
CA ASN A 212 19.34 -28.30 8.59
C ASN A 212 20.27 -29.32 9.27
N LEU A 213 20.68 -30.38 8.56
CA LEU A 213 21.58 -31.41 9.11
C LEU A 213 23.06 -31.01 9.08
N PHE A 214 23.43 -29.95 8.35
CA PHE A 214 24.81 -29.47 8.18
C PHE A 214 25.05 -28.13 8.87
#